data_AF-A0A7C1BI59-F1
#
_entry.id   AF-A0A7C1BI59-F1
#
_cell.length_a   1.000
_cell.length_b   1.000
_cell.length_c   1.000
_cell.angle_alpha   90.00
_cell.angle_beta   90.00
_cell.angle_gamma   90.00
#
_symmetry.space_group_name_H-M   'P 1'
#
loop_
_entity.id
_entity.type
_entity.pdbx_description
1 polymer ?
#
loop_
_entity_poly.entity_id
_entity_poly.type
_entity_poly.pdbx_seq_one_letter_code
_entity_poly.pdbx_strand_id
1 'polypeptide(L)'
;MNVKKLALHRIRRLFRLAIETAQTDLNQSQRYVEIARKIAMKARVRIPREYRRFICKRCKSFILPGVNSRVRIQQKREPHIAITCLICGHVTRLPLRCKK
;
A
#
# COMPACT_ATOMS: atom_id res chain seq x y z
N MET A 1 21.79 19.13 -3.18
CA MET A 1 21.20 17.77 -3.12
C MET A 1 19.74 17.84 -2.66
N ASN A 2 18.79 17.30 -3.42
CA ASN A 2 17.37 17.42 -3.08
C ASN A 2 16.92 16.28 -2.16
N VAL A 3 16.81 16.56 -0.84
CA VAL A 3 16.46 15.58 0.22
C VAL A 3 15.16 14.84 -0.09
N LYS A 4 14.18 15.52 -0.71
CA LYS A 4 12.89 14.92 -1.09
C LYS A 4 13.04 13.83 -2.17
N LYS A 5 13.92 14.05 -3.15
CA LYS A 5 14.19 13.05 -4.21
C LYS A 5 14.86 11.80 -3.63
N LEU A 6 15.83 11.98 -2.73
CA LEU A 6 16.49 10.87 -2.05
C LEU A 6 15.51 10.08 -1.17
N ALA A 7 14.66 10.77 -0.42
CA ALA A 7 13.62 10.13 0.39
C ALA A 7 12.65 9.31 -0.47
N LEU A 8 12.23 9.84 -1.63
CA LEU A 8 11.36 9.13 -2.55
C LEU A 8 12.03 7.87 -3.13
N HIS A 9 13.31 7.96 -3.49
CA HIS A 9 14.08 6.79 -3.94
C HIS A 9 14.18 5.71 -2.86
N ARG A 10 14.47 6.11 -1.60
CA ARG A 10 14.50 5.18 -0.46
C ARG A 10 13.15 4.53 -0.21
N ILE A 11 12.06 5.31 -0.25
CA ILE A 11 10.69 4.79 -0.09
C ILE A 11 10.40 3.73 -1.16
N ARG A 12 10.70 4.01 -2.44
CA ARG A 12 10.51 3.06 -3.53
C ARG A 12 11.28 1.75 -3.31
N ARG A 13 12.55 1.85 -2.90
CA ARG A 13 13.39 0.67 -2.61
C ARG A 13 12.82 -0.16 -1.46
N LEU A 14 12.40 0.48 -0.37
CA LEU A 14 11.78 -0.22 0.77
C LEU A 14 10.47 -0.92 0.39
N PHE A 15 9.63 -0.29 -0.44
CA PHE A 15 8.42 -0.93 -0.93
C PHE A 15 8.70 -2.10 -1.86
N ARG A 16 9.71 -2.02 -2.72
CA ARG A 16 10.12 -3.14 -3.58
C ARG A 16 10.55 -4.35 -2.72
N LEU A 17 11.44 -4.12 -1.75
CA LEU A 17 11.87 -5.17 -0.82
C LEU A 17 10.68 -5.76 -0.05
N ALA A 18 9.75 -4.92 0.41
CA ALA A 18 8.55 -5.39 1.10
C ALA A 18 7.65 -6.27 0.24
N ILE A 19 7.60 -6.07 -1.08
CA ILE A 19 6.83 -6.91 -2.00
C ILE A 19 7.54 -8.25 -2.21
N GLU A 20 8.87 -8.23 -2.39
CA GLU A 20 9.70 -9.43 -2.57
C GLU A 20 9.64 -10.34 -1.34
N THR A 21 9.74 -9.78 -0.14
CA THR A 21 9.69 -10.54 1.12
C THR A 21 8.27 -10.89 1.57
N ALA A 22 7.23 -10.39 0.90
CA ALA A 22 5.84 -10.56 1.36
C ALA A 22 5.38 -12.02 1.37
N GLN A 23 5.94 -12.83 0.47
CA GLN A 23 5.56 -14.23 0.30
C GLN A 23 6.28 -15.14 1.30
N THR A 24 7.51 -14.79 1.70
CA THR A 24 8.30 -15.56 2.67
C THR A 24 8.05 -15.09 4.10
N ASP A 25 8.18 -13.78 4.35
CA ASP A 25 8.19 -13.19 5.68
C ASP A 25 7.34 -11.91 5.76
N LEU A 26 6.11 -12.11 6.23
CA LEU A 26 5.15 -11.02 6.39
C LEU A 26 5.57 -9.99 7.44
N ASN A 27 6.18 -10.43 8.54
CA ASN A 27 6.62 -9.54 9.61
C ASN A 27 7.73 -8.58 9.14
N GLN A 28 8.69 -9.08 8.36
CA GLN A 28 9.76 -8.26 7.81
C GLN A 28 9.23 -7.25 6.78
N SER A 29 8.29 -7.68 5.94
CA SER A 29 7.61 -6.84 4.96
C SER A 29 6.85 -5.68 5.63
N GLN A 30 6.16 -5.95 6.75
CA GLN A 30 5.50 -4.91 7.54
C GLN A 30 6.51 -3.90 8.09
N ARG A 31 7.64 -4.38 8.64
CA ARG A 31 8.69 -3.51 9.18
C ARG A 31 9.29 -2.57 8.11
N TYR A 32 9.50 -3.05 6.88
CA TYR A 32 9.95 -2.18 5.79
C TYR A 32 8.96 -1.07 5.46
N VAL A 33 7.66 -1.39 5.43
CA VAL A 33 6.61 -0.40 5.15
C VAL A 33 6.47 0.62 6.29
N GLU A 34 6.63 0.20 7.53
CA GLU A 34 6.68 1.13 8.66
C GLU A 34 7.83 2.12 8.55
N ILE A 35 9.04 1.65 8.21
CA ILE A 35 10.20 2.50 7.99
C ILE A 35 9.93 3.46 6.83
N ALA A 36 9.40 2.97 5.70
CA ALA A 36 9.06 3.79 4.55
C ALA A 36 8.05 4.90 4.91
N ARG A 37 7.04 4.59 5.74
CA ARG A 37 6.06 5.57 6.23
C ARG A 37 6.71 6.60 7.15
N LYS A 38 7.58 6.18 8.07
CA LYS A 38 8.33 7.10 8.95
C LYS A 38 9.18 8.08 8.12
N ILE A 39 9.86 7.59 7.09
CA ILE A 39 10.64 8.43 6.15
C ILE A 39 9.72 9.40 5.41
N ALA A 40 8.59 8.93 4.88
CA ALA A 40 7.63 9.77 4.17
C ALA A 40 7.09 10.92 5.04
N MET A 41 6.76 10.63 6.30
CA MET A 41 6.31 11.63 7.28
C MET A 41 7.42 12.64 7.59
N LYS A 42 8.64 12.17 7.90
CA LYS A 42 9.78 13.03 8.23
C LYS A 42 10.19 13.95 7.08
N ALA A 43 10.20 13.42 5.85
CA ALA A 43 10.55 14.19 4.66
C ALA A 43 9.38 15.03 4.10
N ARG A 44 8.18 14.92 4.68
CA ARG A 44 6.92 15.49 4.17
C ARG A 44 6.69 15.18 2.69
N VAL A 45 6.99 13.94 2.29
CA VAL A 45 6.84 13.46 0.91
C VAL A 45 5.60 12.57 0.82
N ARG A 46 4.84 12.74 -0.27
CA ARG A 46 3.69 11.90 -0.56
C ARG A 46 4.17 10.52 -1.04
N ILE A 47 3.71 9.46 -0.38
CA ILE A 47 3.92 8.09 -0.89
C ILE A 47 3.31 7.99 -2.30
N PRO A 48 4.05 7.43 -3.29
CA PRO A 48 3.54 7.24 -4.65
C PRO A 48 2.20 6.50 -4.67
N ARG A 49 1.35 6.83 -5.66
CA ARG A 49 -0.03 6.34 -5.75
C ARG A 49 -0.10 4.81 -5.89
N GLU A 50 0.89 4.21 -6.54
CA GLU A 50 1.07 2.76 -6.68
C GLU A 50 1.16 2.09 -5.31
N TYR A 51 2.08 2.55 -4.45
CA TYR A 51 2.31 1.95 -3.13
C TYR A 51 1.23 2.27 -2.11
N ARG A 52 0.53 3.39 -2.28
CA ARG A 52 -0.53 3.81 -1.37
C ARG A 52 -1.68 2.79 -1.30
N ARG A 53 -1.90 2.02 -2.37
CA ARG A 53 -2.96 0.98 -2.42
C ARG A 53 -2.59 -0.27 -1.63
N PHE A 54 -1.29 -0.52 -1.43
CA PHE A 54 -0.78 -1.65 -0.64
C PHE A 54 -0.72 -1.36 0.87
N ILE A 55 -1.32 -0.26 1.32
CA ILE A 55 -1.40 0.10 2.74
C ILE A 55 -2.86 0.13 3.15
N CYS A 56 -3.21 -0.65 4.18
CA CYS A 56 -4.55 -0.58 4.74
C CYS A 56 -4.77 0.78 5.42
N LYS A 57 -5.90 1.44 5.15
CA LYS A 57 -6.22 2.75 5.76
C LYS A 57 -6.45 2.68 7.28
N ARG A 58 -6.87 1.53 7.79
CA ARG A 58 -7.20 1.34 9.22
C ARG A 58 -5.99 0.91 10.05
N CYS A 59 -5.52 -0.32 9.86
CA CYS A 59 -4.38 -0.86 10.61
C CYS A 59 -3.01 -0.34 10.11
N LYS A 60 -2.96 0.30 8.94
CA LYS A 60 -1.71 0.78 8.31
C LYS A 60 -0.69 -0.33 8.01
N SER A 61 -1.12 -1.59 8.07
CA SER A 61 -0.30 -2.73 7.68
C SER A 61 -0.13 -2.79 6.17
N PHE A 62 0.94 -3.46 5.75
CA PHE A 62 1.15 -3.82 4.37
C PHE A 62 0.14 -4.89 3.94
N ILE A 63 -0.52 -4.67 2.81
CA ILE A 63 -1.45 -5.60 2.20
C ILE A 63 -0.96 -5.92 0.79
N LEU A 64 -0.81 -7.21 0.51
CA LEU A 64 -0.53 -7.71 -0.83
C LEU A 64 -1.73 -8.54 -1.30
N PRO A 65 -2.26 -8.30 -2.52
CA PRO A 65 -3.26 -9.16 -3.13
C PRO A 65 -2.73 -10.59 -3.26
N GLY A 66 -3.54 -11.57 -2.89
CA GLY A 66 -3.14 -12.99 -2.93
C GLY A 66 -2.51 -13.54 -1.67
N VAL A 67 -1.94 -12.67 -0.81
CA VAL A 67 -1.38 -13.08 0.49
C VAL A 67 -2.30 -12.65 1.64
N ASN A 68 -2.43 -11.33 1.85
CA ASN A 68 -3.13 -10.76 3.02
C ASN A 68 -4.33 -9.89 2.66
N SER A 69 -4.69 -9.83 1.39
CA SER A 69 -5.85 -9.09 0.94
C SER A 69 -6.62 -9.82 -0.13
N ARG A 70 -7.94 -9.66 -0.06
CA ARG A 70 -8.89 -10.18 -1.03
C ARG A 70 -9.35 -9.01 -1.89
N VAL A 71 -9.09 -9.10 -3.19
CA VAL A 71 -9.50 -8.09 -4.17
C VAL A 71 -10.66 -8.67 -4.96
N ARG A 72 -11.79 -7.94 -5.01
CA ARG A 72 -12.97 -8.31 -5.80
C ARG A 72 -13.37 -7.14 -6.68
N ILE A 73 -13.73 -7.44 -7.93
CA ILE A 73 -14.31 -6.47 -8.85
C ILE A 73 -15.82 -6.66 -8.80
N GLN A 74 -16.54 -5.63 -8.39
CA GLN A 74 -18.01 -5.64 -8.37
C GLN A 74 -18.51 -4.69 -9.44
N GLN A 75 -19.41 -5.19 -10.29
CA GLN A 75 -20.01 -4.40 -11.38
C GLN A 75 -21.39 -3.82 -11.01
N LYS A 76 -22.02 -4.30 -9.93
CA LYS A 76 -23.38 -3.90 -9.54
C LYS A 76 -23.42 -2.46 -9.01
N ARG A 77 -24.42 -1.68 -9.44
CA ARG A 77 -24.66 -0.25 -9.17
C ARG A 77 -23.58 0.68 -9.75
N GLU A 78 -22.36 0.60 -9.22
CA GLU A 78 -21.22 1.35 -9.73
C GLU A 78 -20.00 0.41 -9.79
N PRO A 79 -19.29 0.32 -10.93
CA PRO A 79 -18.15 -0.58 -11.06
C PRO A 79 -17.03 -0.13 -10.12
N HIS A 80 -16.71 -0.99 -9.14
CA HIS A 80 -15.72 -0.69 -8.10
C HIS A 80 -14.87 -1.91 -7.74
N ILE A 81 -13.63 -1.63 -7.34
CA ILE A 81 -12.72 -2.61 -6.75
C ILE A 81 -12.89 -2.55 -5.23
N ALA A 82 -13.28 -3.67 -4.63
CA ALA A 82 -13.30 -3.85 -3.19
C ALA A 82 -12.03 -4.61 -2.76
N ILE A 83 -11.18 -3.95 -1.98
CA ILE A 83 -9.97 -4.50 -1.38
C ILE A 83 -10.24 -4.74 0.10
N THR A 84 -10.37 -5.99 0.51
CA THR A 84 -10.56 -6.38 1.91
C THR A 84 -9.21 -6.75 2.53
N CYS A 85 -8.87 -6.09 3.63
CA CYS A 85 -7.73 -6.48 4.46
C CYS A 85 -8.10 -7.69 5.32
N LEU A 86 -7.37 -8.80 5.20
CA LEU A 86 -7.65 -10.01 5.98
C LEU A 86 -7.15 -9.92 7.44
N ILE A 87 -6.31 -8.94 7.75
CA ILE A 87 -5.78 -8.73 9.11
C ILE A 87 -6.80 -8.01 10.01
N CYS A 88 -7.50 -6.99 9.49
CA CYS A 88 -8.41 -6.15 10.28
C CYS A 88 -9.87 -6.11 9.76
N GLY A 89 -10.16 -6.82 8.67
CA GLY A 89 -11.48 -6.85 8.03
C GLY A 89 -11.89 -5.56 7.29
N HIS A 90 -11.05 -4.52 7.28
CA HIS A 90 -11.42 -3.25 6.65
C HIS A 90 -11.49 -3.38 5.12
N VAL A 91 -12.57 -2.87 4.53
CA VAL A 91 -12.82 -2.88 3.08
C VAL A 91 -12.58 -1.49 2.51
N THR A 92 -11.57 -1.38 1.65
CA THR A 92 -11.31 -0.18 0.85
C THR A 92 -11.99 -0.33 -0.51
N ARG A 93 -12.84 0.62 -0.87
CA ARG A 93 -13.50 0.66 -2.19
C ARG A 93 -12.82 1.68 -3.08
N LEU A 94 -12.52 1.30 -4.31
CA LEU A 94 -11.96 2.18 -5.34
C LEU A 94 -12.89 2.15 -6.56
N PRO A 95 -13.55 3.25 -6.91
CA PRO A 95 -14.36 3.30 -8.13
C PRO A 95 -13.45 3.13 -9.36
N LEU A 96 -13.92 2.35 -10.34
CA LEU A 96 -13.22 2.14 -11.62
C LEU A 96 -13.43 3.31 -12.59
N ARG A 97 -14.50 4.09 -12.42
CA ARG A 97 -14.74 5.27 -13.24
C ARG A 97 -13.63 6.29 -12.99
N CYS A 98 -12.88 6.63 -14.03
CA CYS A 98 -12.15 7.88 -14.07
C CYS A 98 -13.18 9.00 -14.00
N LYS A 99 -13.08 9.90 -13.02
CA LYS A 99 -13.75 11.20 -13.12
C LYS A 99 -13.16 11.86 -14.38
N LYS A 100 -13.98 11.99 -15.43
CA LYS A 100 -13.70 12.89 -16.56
C LYS A 100 -13.63 14.32 -16.04
#